data_AF-F8KQI3-F1
#
_entry.id   AF-F8KQI3-F1
#
_cell.length_a   1.000
_cell.length_b   1.000
_cell.length_c   1.000
_cell.angle_alpha   90.00
_cell.angle_beta   90.00
_cell.angle_gamma   90.00
#
_symmetry.space_group_name_H-M   'P 1'
#
loop_
_entity.id
_entity.type
_entity.pdbx_description
1 polymer ?
#
loop_
_entity_poly.entity_id
_entity_poly.type
_entity_poly.pdbx_seq_one_letter_code
_entity_poly.pdbx_strand_id
1 'polypeptide(L)'
;MQTECPHSQPCLKARQEEPLSLEQMRAHIDPWLKEIAQQIGMPTNSKKMWLVSQALIFNQQKYLLGIDSLQDKNKSIFCLGIFHGQEVRKGFCLQAFTKEPSIELSCEKSLLKIQINTKSAIQRYLIFQAIQDQFYLRQYYEVFLAQDDLKIPHKIGEKLYYNQERDKQQIPMQTLSTPLLEKLRLACVQHNLCQTPLLEP
;
A
#
# COMPACT_ATOMS: atom_id res chain seq x y z
N MET A 1 48.59 3.73 -22.26
CA MET A 1 48.76 4.53 -21.03
C MET A 1 47.37 4.63 -20.39
N GLN A 2 46.96 3.62 -19.62
CA GLN A 2 47.09 3.57 -18.16
C GLN A 2 46.55 4.83 -17.47
N THR A 3 45.31 4.75 -16.99
CA THR A 3 44.85 5.49 -15.82
C THR A 3 44.45 4.45 -14.78
N GLU A 4 45.27 4.40 -13.73
CA GLU A 4 45.18 3.49 -12.60
C GLU A 4 44.00 3.88 -11.71
N CYS A 5 43.20 2.89 -11.30
CA CYS A 5 42.28 3.05 -10.17
C CYS A 5 43.10 2.90 -8.88
N PRO A 6 43.13 3.92 -7.98
CA PRO A 6 43.74 3.73 -6.67
C PRO A 6 42.96 2.69 -5.87
N HIS A 7 43.74 1.82 -5.22
CA HIS A 7 43.26 0.74 -4.35
C HIS A 7 42.41 1.25 -3.19
N SER A 8 41.57 0.35 -2.69
CA SER A 8 40.72 0.42 -1.48
C SER A 8 39.40 1.20 -1.57
N GLN A 9 38.43 0.62 -2.29
CA GLN A 9 37.02 0.49 -1.87
C GLN A 9 36.33 -0.43 -2.90
N PRO A 10 35.40 -1.33 -2.50
CA PRO A 10 34.71 -2.14 -3.48
C PRO A 10 33.92 -1.19 -4.37
N CYS A 11 34.28 -1.15 -5.65
CA CYS A 11 33.44 -0.58 -6.69
C CYS A 11 32.12 -1.36 -6.66
N LEU A 12 31.18 -0.92 -5.82
CA LEU A 12 29.77 -1.16 -6.02
C LEU A 12 29.45 -0.47 -7.34
N LYS A 13 29.73 -1.19 -8.45
CA LYS A 13 28.90 -1.09 -9.63
C LYS A 13 27.51 -1.42 -9.12
N ALA A 14 26.79 -0.40 -8.67
CA ALA A 14 25.35 -0.40 -8.74
C ALA A 14 25.09 -0.75 -10.20
N ARG A 15 24.79 -2.03 -10.46
CA ARG A 15 24.20 -2.40 -11.73
C ARG A 15 23.03 -1.45 -11.82
N GLN A 16 23.07 -0.56 -12.80
CA GLN A 16 21.88 0.17 -13.22
C GLN A 16 20.98 -0.90 -13.84
N GLU A 17 20.39 -1.74 -13.00
CA GLU A 17 19.37 -2.68 -13.43
C GLU A 17 18.21 -1.81 -13.86
N GLU A 18 17.86 -1.91 -15.14
CA GLU A 18 16.70 -1.22 -15.65
C GLU A 18 15.50 -1.64 -14.81
N PRO A 19 14.63 -0.70 -14.41
CA PRO A 19 13.43 -1.04 -13.68
C PRO A 19 12.55 -2.02 -14.48
N LEU A 20 11.81 -2.88 -13.78
CA LEU A 20 10.81 -3.74 -14.41
C LEU A 20 9.80 -2.92 -15.24
N SER A 21 9.42 -3.46 -16.40
CA SER A 21 8.31 -2.92 -17.19
C SER A 21 6.98 -3.14 -16.48
N LEU A 22 5.95 -2.39 -16.88
CA LEU A 22 4.58 -2.55 -16.37
C LEU A 22 4.08 -3.99 -16.53
N GLU A 23 4.39 -4.65 -17.64
CA GLU A 23 3.99 -6.03 -17.90
C GLU A 23 4.71 -7.02 -16.98
N GLN A 24 6.00 -6.80 -16.75
CA GLN A 24 6.79 -7.63 -15.83
C GLN A 24 6.29 -7.48 -14.38
N MET A 25 6.07 -6.24 -13.93
CA MET A 25 5.49 -5.97 -12.61
C MET A 25 4.14 -6.69 -12.45
N ARG A 26 3.31 -6.67 -13.49
CA ARG A 26 2.02 -7.37 -13.47
C ARG A 26 2.16 -8.87 -13.37
N ALA A 27 3.09 -9.47 -14.13
CA ALA A 27 3.33 -10.91 -14.07
C ALA A 27 3.67 -11.38 -12.64
N HIS A 28 4.28 -10.50 -11.84
CA HIS A 28 4.54 -10.77 -10.43
C HIS A 28 3.32 -10.60 -9.51
N ILE A 29 2.39 -9.69 -9.82
CA ILE A 29 1.20 -9.41 -9.00
C ILE A 29 0.02 -10.35 -9.33
N ASP A 30 -0.12 -10.78 -10.59
CA ASP A 30 -1.24 -11.60 -11.08
C ASP A 30 -1.46 -12.90 -10.28
N PRO A 31 -0.42 -13.63 -9.83
CA PRO A 31 -0.59 -14.79 -8.95
C PRO A 31 -1.29 -14.44 -7.63
N TRP A 32 -0.92 -13.32 -6.99
CA TRP A 32 -1.51 -12.89 -5.72
C TRP A 32 -2.98 -12.48 -5.89
N LEU A 33 -3.29 -11.80 -7.00
CA LEU A 33 -4.67 -11.46 -7.36
C LEU A 33 -5.54 -12.70 -7.53
N LYS A 34 -5.04 -13.71 -8.25
CA LYS A 34 -5.75 -14.98 -8.47
C LYS A 34 -5.98 -15.73 -7.16
N GLU A 35 -4.96 -15.79 -6.30
CA GLU A 35 -5.04 -16.44 -5.00
C GLU A 35 -6.13 -15.82 -4.13
N ILE A 36 -6.13 -14.49 -3.96
CA ILE A 36 -7.16 -13.81 -3.16
C ILE A 36 -8.54 -13.92 -3.81
N ALA A 37 -8.64 -13.82 -5.15
CA ALA A 37 -9.89 -14.01 -5.85
C ALA A 37 -10.51 -15.38 -5.57
N GLN A 38 -9.69 -16.45 -5.58
CA GLN A 38 -10.15 -17.79 -5.21
C GLN A 38 -10.58 -17.86 -3.75
N GLN A 39 -9.79 -17.31 -2.82
CA GLN A 39 -10.10 -17.31 -1.39
C GLN A 39 -11.45 -16.65 -1.06
N ILE A 40 -11.82 -15.59 -1.80
CA ILE A 40 -13.08 -14.84 -1.56
C ILE A 40 -14.22 -15.23 -2.51
N GLY A 41 -14.03 -16.26 -3.35
CA GLY A 41 -15.03 -16.73 -4.32
C GLY A 41 -15.34 -15.71 -5.42
N MET A 42 -14.36 -14.90 -5.82
CA MET A 42 -14.48 -13.93 -6.91
C MET A 42 -14.04 -14.56 -8.24
N PRO A 43 -14.86 -14.47 -9.32
CA PRO A 43 -14.47 -14.97 -10.62
C PRO A 43 -13.21 -14.28 -11.18
N THR A 44 -12.24 -15.05 -11.66
CA THR A 44 -10.99 -14.50 -12.21
C THR A 44 -11.14 -13.88 -13.60
N ASN A 45 -12.31 -14.04 -14.24
CA ASN A 45 -12.70 -13.36 -15.48
C ASN A 45 -13.31 -11.96 -15.24
N SER A 46 -13.31 -11.50 -13.99
CA SER A 46 -13.66 -10.13 -13.60
C SER A 46 -12.87 -9.07 -14.38
N LYS A 47 -13.44 -7.86 -14.49
CA LYS A 47 -12.80 -6.74 -15.19
C LYS A 47 -11.48 -6.43 -14.48
N LYS A 48 -10.37 -6.56 -15.21
CA LYS A 48 -9.06 -6.08 -14.75
C LYS A 48 -8.97 -4.58 -14.98
N MET A 49 -8.74 -3.82 -13.91
CA MET A 49 -8.48 -2.38 -13.99
C MET A 49 -7.04 -2.08 -13.56
N TRP A 50 -6.39 -1.23 -14.35
CA TRP A 50 -5.00 -0.85 -14.14
C TRP A 50 -4.91 0.54 -13.53
N LEU A 51 -4.07 0.68 -12.50
CA LEU A 51 -3.67 1.97 -11.97
C LEU A 51 -2.15 2.00 -11.74
N VAL A 52 -1.52 2.93 -12.46
CA VAL A 52 -0.26 3.65 -12.24
C VAL A 52 0.92 2.85 -11.66
N SER A 53 2.02 2.79 -12.43
CA SER A 53 3.34 2.67 -11.82
C SER A 53 3.79 4.04 -11.31
N GLN A 54 4.11 4.14 -10.02
CA GLN A 54 4.75 5.33 -9.48
C GLN A 54 6.18 4.99 -9.05
N ALA A 55 7.13 5.82 -9.46
CA ALA A 55 8.49 5.76 -8.96
C ALA A 55 8.59 6.59 -7.69
N LEU A 56 9.20 6.01 -6.66
CA LEU A 56 9.41 6.65 -5.36
C LEU A 56 10.87 6.53 -4.97
N ILE A 57 11.37 7.52 -4.25
CA ILE A 57 12.71 7.47 -3.67
C ILE A 57 12.54 7.33 -2.17
N PHE A 58 13.12 6.27 -1.61
CA PHE A 58 13.09 5.97 -0.19
C PHE A 58 14.50 5.58 0.25
N ASN A 59 15.04 6.20 1.31
CA ASN A 59 16.42 5.95 1.76
C ASN A 59 17.45 5.96 0.61
N GLN A 60 17.34 6.93 -0.31
CA GLN A 60 18.21 7.07 -1.49
C GLN A 60 18.10 5.92 -2.51
N GLN A 61 17.19 4.98 -2.33
CA GLN A 61 16.89 3.90 -3.27
C GLN A 61 15.61 4.21 -4.05
N LYS A 62 15.60 3.83 -5.33
CA LYS A 62 14.44 4.03 -6.21
C LYS A 62 13.57 2.78 -6.22
N TYR A 63 12.33 2.93 -5.79
CA TYR A 63 11.32 1.89 -5.79
C TYR A 63 10.29 2.16 -6.88
N LEU A 64 9.74 1.10 -7.46
CA LEU A 64 8.51 1.15 -8.25
C LEU A 64 7.38 0.53 -7.47
N LEU A 65 6.21 1.15 -7.55
CA LEU A 65 4.97 0.60 -7.07
C LEU A 65 4.14 0.14 -8.26
N GLY A 66 3.57 -1.06 -8.18
CA GLY A 66 2.60 -1.56 -9.15
C GLY A 66 1.31 -1.91 -8.45
N ILE A 67 0.18 -1.50 -9.04
CA ILE A 67 -1.15 -1.90 -8.56
C ILE A 67 -1.85 -2.63 -9.70
N ASP A 68 -2.36 -3.82 -9.42
CA ASP A 68 -3.32 -4.51 -10.29
C ASP A 68 -4.59 -4.82 -9.49
N SER A 69 -5.74 -4.86 -10.16
CA SER A 69 -7.03 -5.00 -9.51
C SER A 69 -8.02 -5.84 -10.31
N LEU A 70 -8.89 -6.53 -9.59
CA LEU A 70 -10.02 -7.29 -10.13
C LEU A 70 -11.32 -6.68 -9.62
N GLN A 71 -12.29 -6.50 -10.51
CA GLN A 71 -13.59 -5.90 -10.17
C GLN A 71 -14.76 -6.76 -10.65
N ASP A 72 -15.72 -6.96 -9.75
CA ASP A 72 -17.04 -7.54 -10.00
C ASP A 72 -18.11 -6.57 -9.49
N LYS A 73 -19.39 -6.81 -9.85
CA LYS A 73 -20.53 -5.89 -9.65
C LYS A 73 -20.47 -5.06 -8.35
N ASN A 74 -20.16 -5.71 -7.21
CA ASN A 74 -20.13 -5.08 -5.88
C ASN A 74 -18.80 -5.22 -5.12
N LYS A 75 -17.78 -5.86 -5.71
CA LYS A 75 -16.54 -6.20 -5.01
C LYS A 75 -15.34 -5.83 -5.87
N SER A 76 -14.30 -5.31 -5.23
CA SER A 76 -12.99 -5.14 -5.84
C SER A 76 -11.92 -5.78 -4.98
N ILE A 77 -10.92 -6.36 -5.63
CA ILE A 77 -9.63 -6.70 -5.02
C ILE A 77 -8.61 -5.79 -5.67
N PHE A 78 -7.67 -5.27 -4.90
CA PHE A 78 -6.45 -4.72 -5.45
C PHE A 78 -5.25 -5.34 -4.75
N CYS A 79 -4.16 -5.47 -5.49
CA CYS A 79 -2.87 -5.90 -4.97
C CYS A 79 -1.83 -4.84 -5.30
N LEU A 80 -1.06 -4.45 -4.30
CA LEU A 80 0.13 -3.61 -4.43
C LEU A 80 1.35 -4.52 -4.49
N GLY A 81 2.25 -4.26 -5.43
CA GLY A 81 3.62 -4.77 -5.43
C GLY A 81 4.62 -3.62 -5.28
N ILE A 82 5.67 -3.86 -4.51
CA ILE A 82 6.83 -2.97 -4.40
C ILE A 82 8.02 -3.64 -5.08
N PHE A 83 8.72 -2.89 -5.91
CA PHE A 83 9.83 -3.39 -6.73
C PHE A 83 11.06 -2.51 -6.54
N HIS A 84 12.23 -3.12 -6.51
CA HIS A 84 13.52 -2.45 -6.45
C HIS A 84 14.45 -3.09 -7.50
N GLY A 85 14.81 -2.33 -8.54
CA GLY A 85 15.47 -2.91 -9.72
C GLY A 85 14.60 -3.99 -10.36
N GLN A 86 15.14 -5.21 -10.43
CA GLN A 86 14.44 -6.42 -10.91
C GLN A 86 13.81 -7.26 -9.77
N GLU A 87 14.02 -6.88 -8.51
CA GLU A 87 13.54 -7.64 -7.35
C GLU A 87 12.13 -7.23 -6.92
N VAL A 88 11.27 -8.22 -6.70
CA VAL A 88 9.95 -8.03 -6.07
C VAL A 88 10.09 -8.09 -4.57
N ARG A 89 9.86 -6.96 -3.89
CA ARG A 89 9.97 -6.85 -2.43
C ARG A 89 8.71 -7.31 -1.67
N LYS A 90 7.75 -7.91 -2.39
CA LYS A 90 6.39 -8.31 -1.96
C LYS A 90 5.56 -7.13 -1.44
N GLY A 91 4.30 -7.04 -1.84
CA GLY A 91 3.35 -6.10 -1.25
C GLY A 91 2.20 -6.85 -0.62
N PHE A 92 0.96 -6.44 -0.87
CA PHE A 92 -0.21 -7.02 -0.22
C PHE A 92 -1.44 -6.96 -1.14
N CYS A 93 -2.48 -7.70 -0.78
CA CYS A 93 -3.77 -7.65 -1.45
C CYS A 93 -4.88 -7.31 -0.46
N LEU A 94 -5.77 -6.40 -0.84
CA LEU A 94 -6.96 -6.05 -0.05
C LEU A 94 -8.23 -6.19 -0.88
N GLN A 95 -9.25 -6.71 -0.23
CA GLN A 95 -10.63 -6.60 -0.69
C GLN A 95 -11.19 -5.23 -0.29
N ALA A 96 -11.72 -4.50 -1.28
CA ALA A 96 -12.51 -3.30 -1.10
C ALA A 96 -13.97 -3.57 -1.46
N PHE A 97 -14.90 -3.19 -0.59
CA PHE A 97 -16.34 -3.29 -0.81
C PHE A 97 -16.88 -2.11 -1.64
N THR A 98 -16.15 -1.74 -2.68
CA THR A 98 -16.56 -0.69 -3.61
C THR A 98 -16.12 -1.05 -5.01
N LYS A 99 -16.91 -0.66 -6.01
CA LYS A 99 -16.68 -1.02 -7.42
C LYS A 99 -15.45 -0.32 -8.02
N GLU A 100 -15.08 0.85 -7.51
CA GLU A 100 -14.00 1.69 -8.06
C GLU A 100 -13.25 2.39 -6.94
N PRO A 101 -12.38 1.68 -6.20
CA PRO A 101 -11.51 2.36 -5.23
C PRO A 101 -10.52 3.24 -6.00
N SER A 102 -10.32 4.48 -5.56
CA SER A 102 -9.15 5.26 -6.00
C SER A 102 -8.04 5.09 -4.97
N ILE A 103 -6.83 4.86 -5.47
CA ILE A 103 -5.64 4.67 -4.64
C ILE A 103 -4.69 5.82 -4.91
N GLU A 104 -4.42 6.61 -3.87
CA GLU A 104 -3.46 7.69 -3.92
C GLU A 104 -2.23 7.29 -3.10
N LEU A 105 -1.06 7.53 -3.68
CA LEU A 105 0.22 7.17 -3.13
C LEU A 105 1.02 8.45 -2.93
N SER A 106 1.49 8.70 -1.71
CA SER A 106 2.37 9.82 -1.42
C SER A 106 3.57 9.37 -0.58
N CYS A 107 4.68 10.08 -0.78
CA CYS A 107 5.89 9.90 0.01
C CYS A 107 6.28 11.20 0.70
N GLU A 108 6.30 11.14 2.02
CA GLU A 108 6.71 12.25 2.88
C GLU A 108 7.63 11.70 3.96
N LYS A 109 8.78 12.34 4.20
CA LYS A 109 9.69 12.03 5.32
C LYS A 109 10.03 10.53 5.46
N SER A 110 10.24 9.81 4.36
CA SER A 110 10.44 8.35 4.37
C SER A 110 9.25 7.56 4.93
N LEU A 111 8.04 7.97 4.56
CA LEU A 111 6.82 7.20 4.75
C LEU A 111 6.15 6.97 3.39
N LEU A 112 5.60 5.78 3.18
CA LEU A 112 4.70 5.48 2.08
C LEU A 112 3.27 5.54 2.60
N LYS A 113 2.50 6.52 2.15
CA LYS A 113 1.08 6.64 2.47
C LYS A 113 0.26 6.10 1.32
N ILE A 114 -0.69 5.22 1.65
CA ILE A 114 -1.66 4.66 0.73
C ILE A 114 -3.04 5.08 1.19
N GLN A 115 -3.70 5.92 0.41
CA GLN A 115 -5.08 6.32 0.62
C GLN A 115 -5.97 5.54 -0.33
N ILE A 116 -6.98 4.87 0.23
CA ILE A 116 -7.97 4.08 -0.49
C ILE A 116 -9.31 4.79 -0.30
N ASN A 117 -9.77 5.46 -1.34
CA ASN A 117 -11.06 6.13 -1.33
C ASN A 117 -12.15 5.14 -1.76
N THR A 118 -13.21 5.04 -0.98
CA THR A 118 -14.39 4.26 -1.33
C THR A 118 -15.56 5.18 -1.67
N LYS A 119 -16.47 4.75 -2.55
CA LYS A 119 -17.71 5.51 -2.83
C LYS A 119 -18.57 5.73 -1.57
N SER A 120 -18.35 4.92 -0.52
CA SER A 120 -19.09 4.89 0.75
C SER A 120 -18.71 6.00 1.75
N ALA A 121 -18.22 7.15 1.30
CA ALA A 121 -17.85 8.28 2.17
C ALA A 121 -16.79 7.94 3.24
N ILE A 122 -15.99 6.89 3.01
CA ILE A 122 -14.89 6.49 3.89
C ILE A 122 -13.60 6.52 3.08
N GLN A 123 -12.61 7.22 3.60
CA GLN A 123 -11.23 7.17 3.13
C GLN A 123 -10.40 6.36 4.11
N ARG A 124 -9.74 5.33 3.61
CA ARG A 124 -8.85 4.48 4.41
C ARG A 124 -7.41 4.83 4.15
N TYR A 125 -6.62 4.98 5.20
CA TYR A 125 -5.22 5.35 5.12
C TYR A 125 -4.34 4.28 5.76
N LEU A 126 -3.34 3.82 5.02
CA LEU A 126 -2.28 2.93 5.47
C LEU A 126 -0.96 3.67 5.31
N ILE A 127 -0.27 3.92 6.41
CA ILE A 127 1.04 4.59 6.42
C ILE A 127 2.09 3.55 6.74
N PHE A 128 3.08 3.42 5.87
CA PHE A 128 4.20 2.52 6.02
C PHE A 128 5.49 3.29 6.22
N GLN A 129 6.37 2.72 7.02
CA GLN A 129 7.75 3.14 7.16
C GLN A 129 8.63 2.02 6.65
N ALA A 130 9.65 2.34 5.83
CA ALA A 130 10.67 1.35 5.51
C ALA A 130 11.80 1.36 6.55
N ILE A 131 12.14 0.17 7.02
CA ILE A 131 13.17 -0.13 8.01
C ILE A 131 13.95 -1.31 7.43
N GLN A 132 15.28 -1.16 7.24
CA GLN A 132 16.15 -2.24 6.74
C GLN A 132 15.61 -2.94 5.47
N ASP A 133 15.27 -2.15 4.45
CA ASP A 133 14.73 -2.62 3.14
C ASP A 133 13.40 -3.40 3.20
N GLN A 134 12.65 -3.28 4.31
CA GLN A 134 11.30 -3.82 4.45
C GLN A 134 10.33 -2.72 4.86
N PHE A 135 9.09 -2.81 4.41
CA PHE A 135 8.03 -1.87 4.77
C PHE A 135 7.19 -2.42 5.91
N TYR A 136 6.97 -1.61 6.95
CA TYR A 136 6.14 -1.94 8.10
C TYR A 136 5.01 -0.93 8.21
N LEU A 137 3.82 -1.39 8.56
CA LEU A 137 2.69 -0.53 8.86
C LEU A 137 3.02 0.27 10.13
N ARG A 138 3.06 1.59 9.98
CA ARG A 138 3.22 2.56 11.07
C ARG A 138 1.87 2.99 11.61
N GLN A 139 0.91 3.29 10.74
CA GLN A 139 -0.45 3.69 11.12
C GLN A 139 -1.52 3.13 10.17
N TYR A 140 -2.68 2.81 10.73
CA TYR A 140 -3.91 2.53 9.98
C TYR A 140 -5.07 3.31 10.59
N TYR A 141 -5.70 4.15 9.78
CA TYR A 141 -6.85 4.96 10.18
C TYR A 141 -7.87 5.12 9.06
N GLU A 142 -9.08 5.50 9.43
CA GLU A 142 -10.14 5.89 8.50
C GLU A 142 -10.61 7.31 8.78
N VAL A 143 -10.94 8.04 7.71
CA VAL A 143 -11.63 9.32 7.73
C VAL A 143 -13.03 9.11 7.19
N PHE A 144 -14.01 9.58 7.95
CA PHE A 144 -15.43 9.54 7.60
C PHE A 144 -15.82 10.89 7.00
N LEU A 145 -16.45 10.84 5.84
CA LEU A 145 -16.91 11.99 5.09
C LEU A 145 -18.44 12.01 5.09
N ALA A 146 -19.02 13.20 4.99
CA ALA A 146 -20.39 13.40 4.55
C ALA A 146 -20.40 14.30 3.31
N GLN A 147 -21.48 14.24 2.55
CA GLN A 147 -21.73 15.18 1.46
C GLN A 147 -22.65 16.28 1.98
N ASP A 148 -22.32 17.53 1.69
CA ASP A 148 -23.25 18.64 1.88
C ASP A 148 -24.25 18.75 0.71
N ASP A 149 -25.14 19.74 0.76
CA ASP A 149 -26.13 20.00 -0.28
C ASP A 149 -25.49 20.30 -1.66
N LEU A 150 -24.21 20.72 -1.67
CA LEU A 150 -23.41 20.97 -2.86
C LEU A 150 -22.64 19.73 -3.35
N LYS A 151 -22.85 18.57 -2.71
CA LYS A 151 -22.13 17.30 -2.95
C LYS A 151 -20.63 17.40 -2.73
N ILE A 152 -20.17 18.39 -1.97
CA ILE A 152 -18.78 18.55 -1.59
C ILE A 152 -18.52 17.63 -0.39
N PRO A 153 -17.55 16.70 -0.48
CA PRO A 153 -17.20 15.85 0.65
C PRO A 153 -16.52 16.67 1.76
N HIS A 154 -17.03 16.60 2.98
CA HIS A 154 -16.41 17.20 4.17
C HIS A 154 -16.19 16.14 5.26
N LYS A 155 -15.13 16.31 6.04
CA LYS A 155 -14.75 15.39 7.12
C LYS A 155 -15.70 15.55 8.31
N ILE A 156 -16.34 14.46 8.71
CA ILE A 156 -17.22 14.38 9.89
C ILE A 156 -16.59 13.61 11.05
N GLY A 157 -15.49 12.90 10.81
CA GLY A 157 -14.78 12.18 11.85
C GLY A 157 -13.59 11.41 11.33
N GLU A 158 -12.80 10.87 12.25
CA GLU A 158 -11.67 10.00 11.93
C GLU A 158 -11.39 9.05 13.09
N LYS A 159 -10.83 7.88 12.79
CA LYS A 159 -10.46 6.87 13.78
C LYS A 159 -9.14 6.21 13.43
N LEU A 160 -8.18 6.32 14.33
CA LEU A 160 -6.90 5.60 14.33
C LEU A 160 -7.09 4.23 14.95
N TYR A 161 -7.03 3.20 14.12
CA TYR A 161 -7.21 1.82 14.56
C TYR A 161 -5.91 1.17 15.01
N TYR A 162 -4.80 1.53 14.40
CA TYR A 162 -3.48 0.99 14.75
C TYR A 162 -2.41 2.08 14.65
N ASN A 163 -1.49 2.06 15.62
CA ASN A 163 -0.29 2.88 15.68
C ASN A 163 0.84 2.04 16.29
N GLN A 164 1.91 1.83 15.52
CA GLN A 164 3.04 0.99 15.90
C GLN A 164 3.67 1.41 17.25
N GLU A 165 3.75 2.71 17.55
CA GLU A 165 4.36 3.21 18.78
C GLU A 165 3.50 2.92 20.02
N ARG A 166 2.17 2.97 19.86
CA ARG A 166 1.20 2.64 20.90
C ARG A 166 1.09 1.13 21.09
N ASP A 167 0.88 0.40 20.00
CA ASP A 167 0.53 -1.01 20.02
C ASP A 167 1.77 -1.91 20.22
N LYS A 168 2.99 -1.35 20.09
CA LYS A 168 4.28 -2.05 20.26
C LYS A 168 4.44 -3.30 19.40
N GLN A 169 3.66 -3.40 18.34
CA GLN A 169 3.65 -4.49 17.39
C GLN A 169 4.16 -3.96 16.04
N GLN A 170 5.05 -4.69 15.38
CA GLN A 170 5.43 -4.42 14.00
C GLN A 170 4.62 -5.30 13.06
N ILE A 171 3.97 -4.70 12.05
CA ILE A 171 3.19 -5.41 11.05
C ILE A 171 3.90 -5.25 9.69
N PRO A 172 4.61 -6.28 9.20
CA PRO A 172 5.23 -6.22 7.89
C PRO A 172 4.17 -6.08 6.79
N MET A 173 4.47 -5.32 5.74
CA MET A 173 3.54 -5.04 4.64
C MET A 173 2.98 -6.32 4.02
N GLN A 174 3.80 -7.35 3.83
CA GLN A 174 3.40 -8.63 3.25
C GLN A 174 2.38 -9.42 4.07
N THR A 175 2.17 -9.05 5.34
CA THR A 175 1.16 -9.68 6.21
C THR A 175 -0.20 -8.98 6.14
N LEU A 176 -0.27 -7.82 5.47
CA LEU A 176 -1.51 -7.08 5.34
C LEU A 176 -2.53 -7.86 4.53
N SER A 177 -3.73 -7.86 5.08
CA SER A 177 -4.90 -8.51 4.51
C SER A 177 -6.15 -7.85 5.09
N THR A 178 -7.28 -7.97 4.38
CA THR A 178 -8.55 -7.44 4.88
C THR A 178 -8.92 -8.01 6.27
N PRO A 179 -8.76 -9.32 6.56
CA PRO A 179 -9.00 -9.86 7.90
C PRO A 179 -8.12 -9.25 9.00
N LEU A 180 -6.85 -8.94 8.70
CA LEU A 180 -5.96 -8.29 9.68
C LEU A 180 -6.44 -6.87 9.99
N LEU A 181 -6.80 -6.08 8.97
CA LEU A 181 -7.33 -4.73 9.17
C LEU A 181 -8.64 -4.73 9.97
N GLU A 182 -9.54 -5.68 9.71
CA GLU A 182 -10.76 -5.82 10.51
C GLU A 182 -10.46 -6.20 11.97
N LYS A 183 -9.50 -7.10 12.22
CA LYS A 183 -9.07 -7.43 13.59
C LYS A 183 -8.54 -6.21 14.33
N LEU A 184 -7.70 -5.39 13.69
CA LEU A 184 -7.20 -4.15 14.28
C LEU A 184 -8.33 -3.17 14.60
N ARG A 185 -9.29 -3.01 13.69
CA ARG A 185 -10.49 -2.18 13.89
C ARG A 185 -11.34 -2.67 15.06
N LEU A 186 -11.59 -3.97 15.14
CA LEU A 186 -12.38 -4.58 16.22
C LEU A 186 -11.69 -4.45 17.57
N ALA A 187 -10.40 -4.78 17.66
CA ALA A 187 -9.63 -4.66 18.90
C ALA A 187 -9.62 -3.22 19.41
N CYS A 188 -9.44 -2.26 18.50
CA CYS A 188 -9.50 -0.84 18.81
C CYS A 188 -10.83 -0.43 19.46
N VAL A 189 -11.95 -0.86 18.89
CA VAL A 189 -13.29 -0.55 19.41
C VAL A 189 -13.56 -1.27 20.73
N GLN A 190 -13.24 -2.57 20.82
CA GLN A 190 -13.50 -3.39 22.00
C GLN A 190 -12.71 -2.94 23.23
N HIS A 191 -11.49 -2.45 23.03
CA HIS A 191 -10.61 -2.02 24.12
C HIS A 191 -10.60 -0.49 24.31
N ASN A 192 -11.48 0.25 23.63
CA ASN A 192 -11.53 1.72 23.65
C ASN A 192 -10.17 2.38 23.36
N LEU A 193 -9.38 1.79 22.45
CA LEU A 193 -8.07 2.28 22.02
C LEU A 193 -8.17 3.20 20.79
N CYS A 194 -9.38 3.40 20.26
CA CYS A 194 -9.59 4.25 19.10
C CYS A 194 -9.34 5.71 19.44
N GLN A 195 -8.37 6.28 18.74
CA GLN A 195 -7.93 7.65 18.91
C GLN A 195 -8.23 8.45 17.65
N THR A 196 -8.20 9.77 17.77
CA THR A 196 -8.02 10.65 16.61
C THR A 196 -6.58 10.48 16.12
N PRO A 197 -6.32 10.23 14.82
CA PRO A 197 -4.98 10.23 14.27
C PRO A 197 -4.22 11.51 14.62
N LEU A 198 -3.01 11.37 15.14
CA LEU A 198 -2.06 12.48 15.17
C LEU A 198 -1.60 12.67 13.72
N LEU A 199 -2.16 13.67 13.03
CA LEU A 199 -1.59 14.16 11.79
C LEU A 199 -0.25 14.81 12.17
N GLU A 200 0.87 14.15 11.85
CA GLU A 200 2.16 14.82 11.97
C GLU A 200 2.13 16.06 11.04
N PRO A 201 2.56 17.24 11.52
CA PRO A 201 2.58 18.47 10.72
C PRO A 201 3.58 18.42 9.56
#